data_AF-A0A5C6RWR5-F1
#
_entry.id   AF-A0A5C6RWR5-F1
#
_cell.length_a   1.000
_cell.length_b   1.000
_cell.length_c   1.000
_cell.angle_alpha   90.00
_cell.angle_beta   90.00
_cell.angle_gamma   90.00
#
_symmetry.space_group_name_H-M   'P 1'
#
loop_
_entity.id
_entity.type
_entity.pdbx_description
1 polymer ?
#
loop_
_entity_poly.entity_id
_entity_poly.type
_entity_poly.pdbx_seq_one_letter_code
_entity_poly.pdbx_strand_id
1 'polypeptide(L)'
;MRVFHSQPYVDIPQAAGTCYSGWPAIGQALQEHVEALGKNRAIIAVECHPGTYGQIGMRALGEALQPSFSCLTSDLFLEEKELRAKIGKRFPFAKPGIDSLEQYFDPDKLAAFRPLVQACKTGAILIYGPGAALLEKADLTVYADISHWELLQRLKRREIGNLGVKNSRASLAYRYAWSYLLDWEIGCRIKKRC
;
A
#
# COMPACT_ATOMS: atom_id res chain seq x y z
N MET A 1 -31.89 -24.84 -10.77
CA MET A 1 -30.58 -25.50 -10.67
C MET A 1 -29.66 -24.54 -9.91
N ARG A 2 -29.39 -24.79 -8.61
CA ARG A 2 -28.54 -23.89 -7.80
C ARG A 2 -27.09 -24.18 -8.14
N VAL A 3 -26.39 -23.19 -8.69
CA VAL A 3 -24.95 -23.24 -8.92
C VAL A 3 -24.28 -23.19 -7.54
N PHE A 4 -23.60 -24.27 -7.16
CA PHE A 4 -22.77 -24.28 -5.97
C PHE A 4 -21.47 -23.54 -6.30
N HIS A 5 -21.28 -22.35 -5.74
CA HIS A 5 -20.00 -21.66 -5.75
C HIS A 5 -19.15 -22.23 -4.60
N SER A 6 -18.05 -22.90 -4.94
CA SER A 6 -17.14 -23.58 -4.00
C SER A 6 -16.16 -22.62 -3.29
N GLN A 7 -16.40 -21.31 -3.35
CA GLN A 7 -15.57 -20.27 -2.74
C GLN A 7 -16.45 -19.15 -2.18
N PRO A 8 -16.03 -18.51 -1.06
CA PRO A 8 -16.74 -17.34 -0.54
C PRO A 8 -16.73 -16.23 -1.60
N TYR A 9 -17.92 -15.71 -1.90
CA TYR A 9 -18.11 -14.57 -2.78
C TYR A 9 -18.97 -13.53 -2.05
N VAL A 10 -18.87 -12.27 -2.49
CA VAL A 10 -19.73 -11.18 -2.03
C VAL A 10 -20.40 -10.62 -3.27
N ASP A 11 -21.72 -10.62 -3.29
CA ASP A 11 -22.48 -9.92 -4.33
C ASP A 11 -22.30 -8.41 -4.15
N ILE A 12 -21.91 -7.71 -5.22
CA ILE A 12 -21.86 -6.25 -5.27
C ILE A 12 -23.08 -5.80 -6.08
N PRO A 13 -24.17 -5.33 -5.44
CA PRO A 13 -25.31 -4.81 -6.17
C PRO A 13 -24.86 -3.64 -7.06
N GLN A 14 -25.34 -3.57 -8.30
CA GLN A 14 -24.94 -2.57 -9.33
C GLN A 14 -23.58 -2.84 -10.02
N ALA A 15 -23.14 -4.10 -10.10
CA ALA A 15 -21.86 -4.50 -10.70
C ALA A 15 -21.68 -4.28 -12.22
N ALA A 16 -22.73 -3.95 -12.96
CA ALA A 16 -22.62 -3.76 -14.41
C ALA A 16 -21.80 -2.49 -14.71
N GLY A 17 -20.54 -2.67 -15.10
CA GLY A 17 -19.62 -1.58 -15.39
C GLY A 17 -18.78 -1.07 -14.22
N THR A 18 -18.83 -1.70 -13.04
CA THR A 18 -18.04 -1.28 -11.86
C THR A 18 -16.90 -2.24 -11.48
N CYS A 19 -16.72 -3.32 -12.26
CA CYS A 19 -15.63 -4.27 -12.09
C CYS A 19 -14.67 -4.17 -13.27
N TYR A 20 -13.40 -3.89 -12.97
CA TYR A 20 -12.33 -3.75 -13.94
C TYR A 20 -11.26 -4.80 -13.68
N SER A 21 -10.80 -5.47 -14.72
CA SER A 21 -9.79 -6.53 -14.62
C SER A 21 -8.61 -6.22 -15.51
N GLY A 22 -7.40 -6.38 -14.93
CA GLY A 22 -6.15 -6.07 -15.59
C GLY A 22 -5.76 -4.58 -15.50
N TRP A 23 -4.45 -4.33 -15.50
CA TRP A 23 -3.89 -2.99 -15.35
C TRP A 23 -4.40 -1.96 -16.36
N PRO A 24 -4.57 -2.27 -17.67
CA PRO A 24 -5.09 -1.29 -18.62
C PRO A 24 -6.50 -0.79 -18.26
N ALA A 25 -7.42 -1.71 -17.95
CA ALA A 25 -8.81 -1.35 -17.62
C ALA A 25 -8.90 -0.60 -16.28
N ILE A 26 -8.13 -1.02 -15.27
CA ILE A 26 -8.06 -0.33 -13.97
C ILE A 26 -7.48 1.07 -14.15
N GLY A 27 -6.39 1.20 -14.91
CA GLY A 27 -5.75 2.48 -15.20
C GLY A 27 -6.68 3.45 -15.91
N GLN A 28 -7.38 2.99 -16.95
CA GLN A 28 -8.38 3.80 -17.67
C GLN A 28 -9.51 4.24 -16.74
N ALA A 29 -10.08 3.34 -15.95
CA ALA A 29 -11.15 3.68 -15.01
C ALA A 29 -10.71 4.73 -13.99
N LEU A 30 -9.47 4.63 -13.48
CA LEU A 30 -8.92 5.62 -12.55
C LEU A 30 -8.67 6.96 -13.24
N GLN A 31 -8.20 6.95 -14.49
CA GLN A 31 -8.03 8.17 -15.28
C GLN A 31 -9.36 8.90 -15.48
N GLU A 32 -10.40 8.19 -15.91
CA GLU A 32 -11.75 8.74 -16.08
C GLU A 32 -12.29 9.33 -14.77
N HIS A 33 -12.06 8.66 -13.63
CA HIS A 33 -12.44 9.19 -12.32
C HIS A 33 -11.67 10.48 -11.97
N VAL A 34 -10.37 10.53 -12.24
CA VAL A 34 -9.53 11.71 -11.97
C VAL A 34 -9.95 12.90 -12.84
N GLU A 35 -10.23 12.66 -14.12
CA GLU A 35 -10.73 13.68 -15.04
C GLU A 35 -12.09 14.22 -14.60
N ALA A 36 -12.99 13.33 -14.15
CA ALA A 36 -14.31 13.70 -13.64
C ALA A 36 -14.28 14.57 -12.37
N LEU A 37 -13.16 14.62 -11.63
CA LEU A 37 -12.99 15.55 -10.52
C LEU A 37 -12.95 17.02 -10.98
N GLY A 38 -12.66 17.28 -12.26
CA GLY A 38 -12.59 18.64 -12.83
C GLY A 38 -11.52 19.53 -12.20
N LYS A 39 -10.49 18.92 -11.58
CA LYS A 39 -9.41 19.63 -10.90
C LYS A 39 -8.20 19.75 -11.79
N ASN A 40 -7.56 20.92 -11.78
CA ASN A 40 -6.28 21.13 -12.45
C ASN A 40 -5.16 20.25 -11.87
N ARG A 41 -5.27 19.86 -10.59
CA ARG A 41 -4.35 19.02 -9.84
C ARG A 41 -5.15 18.03 -9.00
N ALA A 42 -4.76 16.75 -9.03
CA ALA A 42 -5.40 15.71 -8.23
C ALA A 42 -4.37 14.85 -7.51
N ILE A 43 -4.53 14.65 -6.20
CA ILE A 43 -3.73 13.70 -5.41
C ILE A 43 -4.46 12.37 -5.36
N ILE A 44 -3.78 11.32 -5.80
CA ILE A 44 -4.26 9.94 -5.82
C ILE A 44 -3.43 9.17 -4.79
N ALA A 45 -4.07 8.73 -3.71
CA ALA A 45 -3.45 7.89 -2.71
C ALA A 45 -3.86 6.43 -2.93
N VAL A 46 -2.90 5.58 -3.30
CA VAL A 46 -3.09 4.14 -3.40
C VAL A 46 -2.61 3.50 -2.10
N GLU A 47 -3.52 3.44 -1.15
CA GLU A 47 -3.31 2.85 0.16
C GLU A 47 -3.26 1.33 0.07
N CYS A 48 -2.28 0.71 0.71
CA CYS A 48 -1.98 -0.70 0.50
C CYS A 48 -1.87 -1.44 1.82
N HIS A 49 -2.44 -2.64 1.85
CA HIS A 49 -2.04 -3.60 2.86
C HIS A 49 -0.53 -3.93 2.73
N PRO A 50 0.25 -3.99 3.83
CA PRO A 50 1.63 -4.46 3.78
C PRO A 50 1.75 -5.83 3.10
N GLY A 51 2.72 -5.98 2.19
CA GLY A 51 2.96 -7.22 1.43
C GLY A 51 2.23 -7.32 0.09
N THR A 52 1.48 -6.30 -0.32
CA THR A 52 1.10 -6.11 -1.73
C THR A 52 2.34 -5.83 -2.59
N TYR A 53 2.20 -5.95 -3.92
CA TYR A 53 3.31 -5.67 -4.83
C TYR A 53 3.41 -4.18 -5.15
N GLY A 54 3.95 -3.41 -4.20
CA GLY A 54 4.04 -1.95 -4.30
C GLY A 54 4.67 -1.45 -5.59
N GLN A 55 5.84 -1.99 -5.94
CA GLN A 55 6.59 -1.61 -7.15
C GLN A 55 5.83 -1.94 -8.45
N ILE A 56 5.15 -3.09 -8.50
CA ILE A 56 4.40 -3.52 -9.68
C ILE A 56 3.18 -2.62 -9.89
N GLY A 57 2.42 -2.36 -8.81
CA GLY A 57 1.25 -1.49 -8.87
C GLY A 57 1.63 -0.04 -9.18
N MET A 58 2.69 0.49 -8.56
CA MET A 58 3.22 1.82 -8.86
C MET A 58 3.59 1.96 -10.33
N ARG A 59 4.30 0.98 -10.90
CA ARG A 59 4.66 0.99 -12.32
C ARG A 59 3.42 0.98 -13.22
N ALA A 60 2.51 0.04 -12.98
CA ALA A 60 1.31 -0.10 -13.81
C ALA A 60 0.43 1.16 -13.81
N LEU A 61 0.22 1.75 -12.63
CA LEU A 61 -0.56 2.98 -12.51
C LEU A 61 0.22 4.22 -12.98
N GLY A 62 1.54 4.23 -12.86
CA GLY A 62 2.38 5.28 -13.42
C GLY A 62 2.33 5.32 -14.95
N GLU A 63 2.33 4.15 -15.59
CA GLU A 63 2.18 4.03 -17.05
C GLU A 63 0.80 4.50 -17.52
N ALA A 64 -0.25 4.18 -16.77
CA ALA A 64 -1.63 4.56 -17.13
C ALA A 64 -1.96 6.04 -16.84
N LEU A 65 -1.62 6.53 -15.64
CA LEU A 65 -2.02 7.86 -15.18
C LEU A 65 -1.04 8.98 -15.58
N GLN A 66 0.19 8.61 -15.97
CA GLN A 66 1.28 9.54 -16.30
C GLN A 66 1.38 10.72 -15.30
N PRO A 67 1.51 10.43 -13.99
CA PRO A 67 1.45 11.46 -12.98
C PRO A 67 2.63 12.43 -13.10
N SER A 68 2.37 13.71 -12.81
CA SER A 68 3.41 14.74 -12.77
C SER A 68 4.39 14.55 -11.62
N PHE A 69 3.99 13.81 -10.58
CA PHE A 69 4.86 13.37 -9.50
C PHE A 69 4.36 12.03 -8.95
N SER A 70 5.27 11.12 -8.65
CA SER A 70 4.94 9.85 -8.00
C SER A 70 5.92 9.54 -6.88
N CYS A 71 5.43 8.87 -5.83
CA CYS A 71 6.24 8.47 -4.69
C CYS A 71 5.76 7.16 -4.08
N LEU A 72 6.69 6.25 -3.78
CA LEU A 72 6.41 5.12 -2.92
C LEU A 72 6.58 5.54 -1.47
N THR A 73 5.58 5.24 -0.65
CA THR A 73 5.61 5.43 0.81
C THR A 73 6.85 4.81 1.46
N SER A 74 7.34 3.68 0.93
CA SER A 74 8.55 3.02 1.42
C SER A 74 9.82 3.85 1.30
N ASP A 75 9.87 4.79 0.35
CA ASP A 75 11.02 5.69 0.17
C ASP A 75 11.07 6.75 1.27
N LEU A 76 9.94 6.98 1.94
CA LEU A 76 9.78 7.93 3.04
C LEU A 76 9.91 7.26 4.42
N PHE A 77 10.13 5.95 4.47
CA PHE A 77 10.37 5.25 5.73
C PHE A 77 11.75 5.57 6.31
N LEU A 78 11.86 5.40 7.62
CA LEU A 78 13.12 5.32 8.35
C LEU A 78 14.03 4.29 7.70
N GLU A 79 15.34 4.52 7.81
CA GLU A 79 16.30 3.54 7.36
C GLU A 79 16.14 2.24 8.15
N GLU A 80 16.40 1.10 7.48
CA GLU A 80 16.15 -0.23 8.07
C GLU A 80 16.81 -0.40 9.45
N LYS A 81 18.01 0.16 9.64
CA LYS A 81 18.74 0.11 10.92
C LYS A 81 17.96 0.79 12.05
N GLU A 82 17.40 1.96 11.78
CA GLU A 82 16.65 2.75 12.75
C GLU A 82 15.29 2.11 13.02
N LEU A 83 14.62 1.65 11.97
CA LEU A 83 13.36 0.95 12.09
C LEU A 83 13.52 -0.34 12.94
N ARG A 84 14.57 -1.13 12.70
CA ARG A 84 14.91 -2.30 13.53
C ARG A 84 15.19 -1.93 14.98
N ALA A 85 15.86 -0.80 15.22
CA ALA A 85 16.10 -0.31 16.57
C ALA A 85 14.80 0.05 17.29
N LYS A 86 13.87 0.72 16.60
CA LYS A 86 12.53 1.04 17.12
C LYS A 86 11.68 -0.20 17.36
N ILE A 87 11.67 -1.16 16.44
CA ILE A 87 10.92 -2.42 16.58
C ILE A 87 11.46 -3.26 17.74
N GLY A 88 12.77 -3.27 17.94
CA GLY A 88 13.44 -3.91 19.05
C GLY A 88 14.11 -5.24 18.67
N LYS A 89 15.32 -5.45 19.19
CA LYS A 89 16.19 -6.58 18.83
C LYS A 89 15.63 -7.98 19.17
N ARG A 90 14.71 -8.05 20.14
CA ARG A 90 14.09 -9.32 20.58
C ARG A 90 12.82 -9.66 19.81
N PHE A 91 12.29 -8.77 18.98
CA PHE A 91 11.15 -9.05 18.14
C PHE A 91 11.52 -10.14 17.10
N PRO A 92 10.65 -11.13 16.82
CA PRO A 92 9.25 -11.30 17.24
C PRO A 92 9.00 -12.03 18.57
N PHE A 93 10.04 -12.30 19.38
CA PHE A 93 9.91 -12.98 20.68
C PHE A 93 9.54 -12.04 21.85
N ALA A 94 9.34 -10.76 21.56
CA ALA A 94 8.88 -9.73 22.49
C ALA A 94 7.87 -8.84 21.75
N LYS A 95 7.14 -7.99 22.47
CA LYS A 95 6.27 -6.99 21.82
C LYS A 95 7.12 -6.02 20.98
N PRO A 96 6.63 -5.60 19.80
CA PRO A 96 7.32 -4.60 19.00
C PRO A 96 7.29 -3.26 19.75
N GLY A 97 8.37 -2.48 19.63
CA GLY A 97 8.43 -1.11 20.17
C GLY A 97 7.67 -0.08 19.34
N ILE A 98 7.04 -0.50 18.24
CA ILE A 98 6.15 0.31 17.41
C ILE A 98 4.84 -0.46 17.18
N ASP A 99 3.77 0.28 16.97
CA ASP A 99 2.44 -0.28 16.75
C ASP A 99 1.65 0.46 15.66
N SER A 100 2.18 1.57 15.14
CA SER A 100 1.50 2.40 14.15
C SER A 100 2.36 2.65 12.93
N LEU A 101 1.71 2.86 11.80
CA LEU A 101 2.38 3.07 10.52
C LEU A 101 3.07 4.43 10.44
N GLU A 102 2.54 5.41 11.16
CA GLU A 102 3.12 6.75 11.31
C GLU A 102 4.55 6.69 11.87
N GLN A 103 4.85 5.70 12.72
CA GLN A 103 6.17 5.51 13.31
C GLN A 103 7.22 4.94 12.34
N TYR A 104 6.80 4.47 11.16
CA TYR A 104 7.70 4.01 10.10
C TYR A 104 8.28 5.19 9.31
N PHE A 105 7.58 6.32 9.23
CA PHE A 105 8.02 7.44 8.41
C PHE A 105 9.16 8.21 9.06
N ASP A 106 10.11 8.61 8.22
CA ASP A 106 11.22 9.48 8.59
C ASP A 106 10.76 10.95 8.52
N PRO A 107 10.86 11.70 9.63
CA PRO A 107 10.39 13.09 9.68
C PRO A 107 11.12 14.02 8.69
N ASP A 108 12.41 13.78 8.43
CA ASP A 108 13.21 14.60 7.53
C ASP A 108 12.84 14.30 6.07
N LYS A 109 12.62 13.02 5.73
CA LYS A 109 12.13 12.64 4.40
C LYS A 109 10.71 13.17 4.14
N LEU A 110 9.84 13.16 5.15
CA LEU A 110 8.52 13.78 5.06
C LEU A 110 8.60 15.29 4.87
N ALA A 111 9.49 15.97 5.58
CA ALA A 111 9.70 17.40 5.44
C ALA A 111 10.20 17.77 4.03
N ALA A 112 11.06 16.94 3.43
CA ALA A 112 11.54 17.11 2.05
C ALA A 112 10.48 16.75 0.99
N PHE A 113 9.61 15.78 1.28
CA PHE A 113 8.54 15.34 0.38
C PHE A 113 7.45 16.39 0.17
N ARG A 114 7.00 17.05 1.24
CA ARG A 114 5.87 18.00 1.18
C ARG A 114 6.06 19.14 0.17
N PRO A 115 7.22 19.82 0.11
CA PRO A 115 7.47 20.83 -0.91
C PRO A 115 7.38 20.32 -2.35
N LEU A 116 7.83 19.08 -2.61
CA LEU A 116 7.77 18.47 -3.95
C LEU A 116 6.31 18.31 -4.40
N VAL A 117 5.47 17.78 -3.52
CA VAL A 117 4.03 17.64 -3.76
C VAL A 117 3.35 19.01 -3.97
N GLN A 118 3.75 20.02 -3.20
CA GLN A 118 3.19 21.38 -3.31
C GLN A 118 3.65 22.13 -4.57
N ALA A 119 4.84 21.81 -5.10
CA ALA A 119 5.37 22.40 -6.32
C ALA A 119 4.58 21.96 -7.56
N CYS A 120 4.03 20.75 -7.57
CA CYS A 120 3.15 20.28 -8.63
C CYS A 120 1.82 21.04 -8.60
N LYS A 121 1.63 21.99 -9.53
CA LYS A 121 0.41 22.81 -9.65
C LYS A 121 -0.64 22.23 -10.59
N THR A 122 -0.25 21.32 -11.46
CA THR A 122 -1.10 20.69 -12.46
C THR A 122 -0.84 19.19 -12.54
N GLY A 123 -1.81 18.44 -13.04
CA GLY A 123 -1.71 17.01 -13.28
C GLY A 123 -1.95 16.14 -12.04
N ALA A 124 -1.81 14.84 -12.22
CA ALA A 124 -1.99 13.86 -11.16
C ALA A 124 -0.72 13.71 -10.31
N ILE A 125 -0.90 13.50 -9.01
CA ILE A 125 0.14 13.14 -8.06
C ILE A 125 -0.18 11.76 -7.51
N LEU A 126 0.69 10.79 -7.73
CA LEU A 126 0.47 9.39 -7.36
C LEU A 126 1.31 9.00 -6.13
N ILE A 127 0.66 8.79 -5.00
CA ILE A 127 1.30 8.30 -3.77
C ILE A 127 0.89 6.84 -3.59
N TYR A 128 1.85 5.93 -3.53
CA TYR A 128 1.57 4.49 -3.52
C TYR A 128 2.20 3.78 -2.31
N GLY A 129 1.42 2.95 -1.64
CA GLY A 129 1.89 1.97 -0.65
C GLY A 129 1.29 2.17 0.74
N PRO A 130 1.77 1.39 1.74
CA PRO A 130 1.24 1.46 3.09
C PRO A 130 1.42 2.85 3.70
N GLY A 131 0.32 3.49 4.03
CA GLY A 131 0.26 4.82 4.64
C GLY A 131 0.15 5.94 3.60
N ALA A 132 -0.10 5.63 2.33
CA ALA A 132 -0.28 6.65 1.29
C ALA A 132 -1.39 7.64 1.64
N ALA A 133 -2.49 7.17 2.24
CA ALA A 133 -3.59 8.02 2.66
C ALA A 133 -3.28 8.88 3.90
N LEU A 134 -2.18 8.59 4.61
CA LEU A 134 -1.74 9.35 5.78
C LEU A 134 -0.87 10.56 5.42
N LEU A 135 -0.28 10.56 4.22
CA LEU A 135 0.74 11.55 3.85
C LEU A 135 0.15 12.89 3.44
N GLU A 136 -0.93 12.86 2.66
CA GLU A 136 -1.58 14.03 2.09
C GLU A 136 -3.08 13.80 1.99
N LYS A 137 -3.87 14.89 2.00
CA LYS A 137 -5.30 14.80 1.75
C LYS A 137 -5.53 14.45 0.28
N ALA A 138 -5.93 13.20 0.02
CA ALA A 138 -6.19 12.71 -1.32
C ALA A 138 -7.50 13.25 -1.89
N ASP A 139 -7.51 13.47 -3.20
CA ASP A 139 -8.72 13.72 -3.99
C ASP A 139 -9.38 12.41 -4.44
N LEU A 140 -8.57 11.36 -4.60
CA LEU A 140 -8.99 9.98 -4.85
C LEU A 140 -8.18 9.02 -3.98
N THR A 141 -8.86 8.17 -3.22
CA THR A 141 -8.21 7.09 -2.45
C THR A 141 -8.57 5.75 -3.07
N VAL A 142 -7.55 4.96 -3.38
CA VAL A 142 -7.67 3.58 -3.89
C VAL A 142 -7.10 2.66 -2.84
N TYR A 143 -7.85 1.64 -2.43
CA TYR A 143 -7.36 0.64 -1.48
C TYR A 143 -6.96 -0.65 -2.21
N ALA A 144 -5.68 -1.02 -2.11
CA ALA A 144 -5.16 -2.28 -2.63
C ALA A 144 -5.16 -3.35 -1.52
N ASP A 145 -6.14 -4.24 -1.59
CA ASP A 145 -6.32 -5.32 -0.62
C ASP A 145 -5.57 -6.61 -1.02
N ILE A 146 -5.36 -7.47 -0.02
CA ILE A 146 -4.78 -8.80 -0.21
C ILE A 146 -5.22 -9.72 0.92
N SER A 147 -5.47 -10.99 0.59
CA SER A 147 -5.80 -11.99 1.62
C SER A 147 -4.56 -12.41 2.41
N HIS A 148 -4.73 -12.73 3.70
CA HIS A 148 -3.65 -13.30 4.53
C HIS A 148 -3.10 -14.60 3.95
N TRP A 149 -3.93 -15.39 3.27
CA TRP A 149 -3.48 -16.59 2.57
C TRP A 149 -2.47 -16.24 1.48
N GLU A 150 -2.76 -15.27 0.62
CA GLU A 150 -1.83 -14.87 -0.43
C GLU A 150 -0.56 -14.22 0.15
N LEU A 151 -0.66 -13.43 1.24
CA LEU A 151 0.52 -12.94 1.96
C LEU A 151 1.42 -14.08 2.44
N LEU A 152 0.83 -15.13 3.03
CA LEU A 152 1.57 -16.31 3.47
C LEU A 152 2.23 -17.03 2.29
N GLN A 153 1.53 -17.15 1.15
CA GLN A 153 2.10 -17.77 -0.05
C GLN A 153 3.28 -16.95 -0.60
N ARG A 154 3.17 -15.63 -0.65
CA ARG A 154 4.29 -14.73 -1.05
C ARG A 154 5.48 -14.85 -0.11
N LEU A 155 5.24 -14.96 1.20
CA LEU A 155 6.30 -15.22 2.17
C LEU A 155 6.99 -16.57 1.91
N LYS A 156 6.22 -17.64 1.64
CA LYS A 156 6.78 -18.96 1.28
C LYS A 156 7.63 -18.90 0.02
N ARG A 157 7.15 -18.20 -1.02
CA ARG A 157 7.86 -17.98 -2.29
C ARG A 157 9.02 -16.98 -2.19
N ARG A 158 9.20 -16.32 -1.02
CA ARG A 158 10.23 -15.29 -0.76
C ARG A 158 10.10 -14.05 -1.65
N GLU A 159 8.92 -13.79 -2.17
CA GLU A 159 8.60 -12.63 -3.02
C GLU A 159 8.52 -11.34 -2.20
N ILE A 160 8.17 -11.45 -0.92
CA ILE A 160 8.05 -10.32 0.00
C ILE A 160 8.88 -10.53 1.28
N GLY A 161 9.37 -9.42 1.82
CA GLY A 161 9.86 -9.31 3.20
C GLY A 161 8.81 -8.70 4.12
N ASN A 162 9.21 -8.40 5.35
CA ASN A 162 8.40 -7.64 6.28
C ASN A 162 8.45 -6.13 6.00
N LEU A 163 7.43 -5.40 6.46
CA LEU A 163 7.28 -3.97 6.16
C LEU A 163 8.52 -3.18 6.60
N GLY A 164 9.10 -2.41 5.67
CA GLY A 164 10.28 -1.55 5.92
C GLY A 164 11.60 -2.29 6.18
N VAL A 165 11.65 -3.61 6.02
CA VAL A 165 12.82 -4.42 6.40
C VAL A 165 13.22 -5.41 5.30
N LYS A 166 14.49 -5.41 4.88
CA LYS A 166 15.02 -6.34 3.87
C LYS A 166 15.38 -7.68 4.49
N ASN A 167 14.36 -8.51 4.75
CA ASN A 167 14.56 -9.81 5.41
C ASN A 167 14.01 -11.01 4.63
N SER A 168 13.75 -10.91 3.33
CA SER A 168 13.19 -12.01 2.50
C SER A 168 13.98 -13.32 2.55
N ARG A 169 15.27 -13.26 2.92
CA ARG A 169 16.15 -14.43 3.12
C ARG A 169 16.08 -15.07 4.51
N ALA A 170 15.44 -14.42 5.48
CA ALA A 170 15.24 -14.96 6.82
C ALA A 170 14.30 -16.19 6.81
N SER A 171 14.34 -16.98 7.88
CA SER A 171 13.50 -18.17 8.01
C SER A 171 12.01 -17.81 7.87
N LEU A 172 11.23 -18.73 7.29
CA LEU A 172 9.79 -18.51 7.12
C LEU A 172 9.09 -18.29 8.47
N ALA A 173 9.46 -19.07 9.50
CA ALA A 173 8.90 -18.92 10.84
C ALA A 173 9.12 -17.52 11.41
N TYR A 174 10.32 -16.95 11.24
CA TYR A 174 10.63 -15.60 11.68
C TYR A 174 9.79 -14.55 10.95
N ARG A 175 9.77 -14.62 9.61
CA ARG A 175 9.01 -13.64 8.79
C ARG A 175 7.50 -13.74 9.03
N TYR A 176 6.99 -14.95 9.21
CA TYR A 176 5.59 -15.20 9.53
C TYR A 176 5.21 -14.61 10.89
N ALA A 177 5.99 -14.90 11.94
CA ALA A 177 5.74 -14.36 13.26
C ALA A 177 5.80 -12.82 13.27
N TRP A 178 6.77 -12.25 12.54
CA TRP A 178 6.87 -10.80 12.34
C TRP A 178 5.63 -10.23 11.65
N SER A 179 5.21 -10.82 10.52
CA SER A 179 4.04 -10.35 9.78
C SER A 179 2.77 -10.45 10.61
N TYR A 180 2.56 -11.57 11.30
CA TYR A 180 1.39 -11.80 12.13
C TYR A 180 1.29 -10.80 13.28
N LEU A 181 2.40 -10.54 13.99
CA LEU A 181 2.42 -9.70 15.18
C LEU A 181 2.48 -8.19 14.88
N LEU A 182 2.82 -7.78 13.65
CA LEU A 182 3.03 -6.37 13.32
C LEU A 182 2.44 -5.98 11.96
N ASP A 183 2.94 -6.54 10.85
CA ASP A 183 2.55 -6.08 9.51
C ASP A 183 1.05 -6.24 9.25
N TRP A 184 0.45 -7.35 9.68
CA TRP A 184 -0.98 -7.66 9.49
C TRP A 184 -1.85 -6.84 10.43
N GLU A 185 -1.39 -6.57 11.65
CA GLU A 185 -2.08 -5.66 12.56
C GLU A 185 -2.12 -4.24 11.99
N ILE A 186 -1.01 -3.77 11.41
CA ILE A 186 -0.94 -2.50 10.69
C ILE A 186 -1.91 -2.52 9.50
N GLY A 187 -1.84 -3.54 8.65
CA GLY A 187 -2.72 -3.68 7.49
C GLY A 187 -4.21 -3.72 7.86
N CYS A 188 -4.56 -4.41 8.94
CA CYS A 188 -5.92 -4.45 9.47
C CYS A 188 -6.39 -3.08 9.98
N ARG A 189 -5.49 -2.27 10.56
CA ARG A 189 -5.80 -0.89 10.98
C ARG A 189 -5.99 0.04 9.78
N ILE A 190 -5.16 -0.09 8.74
CA ILE A 190 -5.31 0.63 7.47
C ILE A 190 -6.70 0.35 6.89
N LYS A 191 -7.06 -0.93 6.74
CA LYS A 191 -8.34 -1.35 6.15
C LYS A 191 -9.57 -0.81 6.88
N LYS A 192 -9.48 -0.54 8.19
CA LYS A 192 -10.57 0.05 8.98
C LYS A 192 -10.71 1.56 8.79
N ARG A 193 -9.68 2.23 8.28
CA ARG A 193 -9.63 3.68 8.06
C ARG A 193 -9.98 4.07 6.62
N CYS A 194 -9.95 3.11 5.69
CA CYS A 194 -10.31 3.27 4.29
C CYS A 194 -11.77 2.88 4.01
#